data_AF-A0A812T914-F1
#
_entry.id   AF-A0A812T914-F1
#
_cell.length_a   1.000
_cell.length_b   1.000
_cell.length_c   1.000
_cell.angle_alpha   90.00
_cell.angle_beta   90.00
_cell.angle_gamma   90.00
#
_symmetry.space_group_name_H-M   'P 1'
#
loop_
_entity.id
_entity.type
_entity.pdbx_description
1 polymer ?
#
loop_
_entity_poly.entity_id
_entity_poly.type
_entity_poly.pdbx_seq_one_letter_code
_entity_poly.pdbx_strand_id
1 'polypeptide(L)'
;MLNSNLAVQLSQARARQQAQEASRLSSPFLQHLAYLFGPFSAVWALLWAARWRYSDAERLRELESKPGGAILLDLLAWRVTAHLGPYQVPNFSKSKMHEEPLRVLQDPLLLDYERMRALSRLGQLSQRHLAALGFSPPGGQPGSPLKAIEPILFEAFYEDPASQTQTPGTSSDTHRALAAKIILDVVAACPFEERCVPAWVLSGLVKAQGIPWQVGPQGEELRATLLCQLLRTPSNAAAAGSLREVREYLGGAGMKRKEDTIWPLKAYLLSGETHDLLRRGAKLVTKQCPGSIELQMRRKRDTPSLQTKRDLRNLWTSILLTAGWASFRHWTAVFTAQAVLQLAAGVGGAIAGTLVLEAVWSAEEQVIQSDWYWQDAYGSVPSAAMVVINCVALAWASRFSCILPFVACRLFKDDYLDAHRTFP
;
A
#
# COMPACT_ATOMS: atom_id res chain seq x y z
N MET A 1 61.04 -23.47 39.75
CA MET A 1 60.54 -22.96 38.45
C MET A 1 59.15 -23.49 38.04
N LEU A 2 58.55 -24.47 38.73
CA LEU A 2 57.20 -24.98 38.42
C LEU A 2 56.05 -24.02 38.81
N ASN A 3 56.23 -23.22 39.86
CA ASN A 3 55.19 -22.30 40.36
C ASN A 3 54.91 -21.09 39.43
N SER A 4 55.88 -20.66 38.62
CA SER A 4 55.68 -19.55 37.69
C SER A 4 54.79 -19.91 36.50
N ASN A 5 54.92 -21.13 35.98
CA ASN A 5 54.11 -21.60 34.85
C ASN A 5 52.65 -21.81 35.26
N LEU A 6 52.40 -22.32 36.47
CA LEU A 6 51.04 -22.46 37.01
C LEU A 6 50.38 -21.10 37.22
N ALA A 7 51.12 -20.11 37.73
CA ALA A 7 50.62 -18.75 37.92
C ALA A 7 50.27 -18.06 36.59
N VAL A 8 51.07 -18.29 35.54
CA VAL A 8 50.78 -17.76 34.18
C VAL A 8 49.59 -18.45 33.55
N GLN A 9 49.43 -19.77 33.72
CA GLN A 9 48.26 -20.48 33.20
C GLN A 9 46.97 -20.07 33.91
N LEU A 10 47.02 -19.86 35.23
CA LEU A 10 45.87 -19.39 36.01
C LEU A 10 45.50 -17.94 35.68
N SER A 11 46.49 -17.06 35.43
CA SER A 11 46.20 -15.68 35.00
C SER A 11 45.61 -15.64 33.60
N GLN A 12 46.09 -16.47 32.67
CA GLN A 12 45.52 -16.61 31.33
C GLN A 12 44.11 -17.22 31.36
N ALA A 13 43.86 -18.21 32.21
CA ALA A 13 42.54 -18.80 32.39
C ALA A 13 41.54 -17.79 32.96
N ARG A 14 41.95 -17.01 33.97
CA ARG A 14 41.14 -15.90 34.52
C ARG A 14 40.90 -14.80 33.49
N ALA A 15 41.90 -14.41 32.71
CA ALA A 15 41.74 -13.42 31.65
C ALA A 15 40.79 -13.90 30.54
N ARG A 16 40.85 -15.19 30.16
CA ARG A 16 39.90 -15.79 29.21
C ARG A 16 38.49 -15.88 29.79
N GLN A 17 38.35 -16.22 31.07
CA GLN A 17 37.06 -16.26 31.74
C GLN A 17 36.45 -14.87 31.87
N GLN A 18 37.25 -13.86 32.24
CA GLN A 18 36.83 -12.45 32.27
C GLN A 18 36.49 -11.91 30.87
N ALA A 19 37.26 -12.29 29.84
CA ALA A 19 36.94 -11.93 28.46
C ALA A 19 35.64 -12.61 27.97
N GLN A 20 35.39 -13.86 28.39
CA GLN A 20 34.14 -14.57 28.10
C GLN A 20 32.95 -13.97 28.87
N GLU A 21 33.10 -13.62 30.14
CA GLU A 21 32.10 -12.94 30.95
C GLU A 21 31.80 -11.53 30.42
N ALA A 22 32.83 -10.77 30.04
CA ALA A 22 32.68 -9.48 29.37
C ALA A 22 31.96 -9.62 28.02
N SER A 23 32.29 -10.65 27.23
CA SER A 23 31.62 -10.92 25.95
C SER A 23 30.15 -11.36 26.10
N ARG A 24 29.81 -12.05 27.21
CA ARG A 24 28.42 -12.43 27.55
C ARG A 24 27.59 -11.22 27.96
N LEU A 25 28.18 -10.27 28.70
CA LEU A 25 27.54 -9.01 29.09
C LEU A 25 27.46 -8.00 27.93
N SER A 26 28.39 -8.06 26.98
CA SER A 26 28.39 -7.25 25.76
C SER A 26 27.78 -7.99 24.57
N SER A 27 26.61 -8.62 24.75
CA SER A 27 25.89 -9.18 23.61
C SER A 27 25.60 -8.05 22.63
N PRO A 28 26.16 -8.07 21.40
CA PRO A 28 25.92 -7.00 20.43
C PRO A 28 24.42 -6.88 20.17
N PHE A 29 23.66 -7.97 20.26
CA PHE A 29 22.21 -7.91 20.15
C PHE A 29 21.52 -7.14 21.27
N LEU A 30 21.90 -7.33 22.54
CA LEU A 30 21.30 -6.56 23.65
C LEU A 30 21.64 -5.08 23.53
N GLN A 31 22.85 -4.76 23.06
CA GLN A 31 23.24 -3.38 22.76
C GLN A 31 22.42 -2.80 21.61
N HIS A 32 22.30 -3.48 20.47
CA HIS A 32 21.47 -3.02 19.33
C HIS A 32 20.00 -2.89 19.73
N LEU A 33 19.49 -3.84 20.52
CA LEU A 33 18.12 -3.80 21.03
C LEU A 33 17.90 -2.59 21.94
N ALA A 34 18.81 -2.31 22.88
CA ALA A 34 18.75 -1.12 23.74
C ALA A 34 18.86 0.19 22.93
N TYR A 35 19.76 0.23 21.93
CA TYR A 35 19.91 1.37 21.01
C TYR A 35 18.68 1.60 20.16
N LEU A 36 17.91 0.57 19.80
CA LEU A 36 16.66 0.71 19.07
C LEU A 36 15.52 1.11 20.01
N PHE A 37 15.43 0.53 21.22
CA PHE A 37 14.37 0.86 22.18
C PHE A 37 14.33 2.34 22.53
N GLY A 38 15.47 3.04 22.65
CA GLY A 38 15.50 4.48 22.95
C GLY A 38 14.75 5.33 21.92
N PRO A 39 15.21 5.38 20.65
CA PRO A 39 14.53 6.05 19.56
C PRO A 39 13.10 5.55 19.34
N PHE A 40 12.83 4.24 19.42
CA PHE A 40 11.47 3.72 19.27
C PHE A 40 10.55 4.19 20.40
N SER A 41 11.03 4.24 21.65
CA SER A 41 10.27 4.75 22.78
C SER A 41 10.07 6.27 22.69
N ALA A 42 11.08 7.01 22.22
CA ALA A 42 10.97 8.44 21.98
C ALA A 42 9.98 8.76 20.87
N VAL A 43 10.03 8.02 19.75
CA VAL A 43 9.01 8.07 18.70
C VAL A 43 7.67 7.75 19.32
N TRP A 44 7.51 6.65 20.05
CA TRP A 44 6.24 6.31 20.70
C TRP A 44 5.72 7.35 21.68
N ALA A 45 6.59 8.00 22.44
CA ALA A 45 6.20 9.08 23.34
C ALA A 45 5.71 10.30 22.53
N LEU A 46 6.39 10.65 21.44
CA LEU A 46 5.94 11.68 20.49
C LEU A 46 4.62 11.27 19.81
N LEU A 47 4.46 10.00 19.45
CA LEU A 47 3.24 9.47 18.86
C LEU A 47 2.10 9.54 19.87
N TRP A 48 2.32 9.13 21.10
CA TRP A 48 1.32 9.19 22.17
C TRP A 48 0.94 10.64 22.50
N ALA A 49 1.93 11.54 22.57
CA ALA A 49 1.71 12.97 22.74
C ALA A 49 0.92 13.57 21.57
N ALA A 50 1.24 13.20 20.32
CA ALA A 50 0.50 13.62 19.13
C ALA A 50 -0.92 13.05 19.16
N ARG A 51 -1.10 11.78 19.52
CA ARG A 51 -2.41 11.15 19.68
C ARG A 51 -3.24 11.90 20.69
N TRP A 52 -2.68 12.17 21.87
CA TRP A 52 -3.36 12.91 22.93
C TRP A 52 -3.67 14.35 22.54
N ARG A 53 -2.74 15.01 21.84
CA ARG A 53 -2.90 16.39 21.39
C ARG A 53 -4.01 16.51 20.34
N TYR A 54 -4.07 15.56 19.41
CA TYR A 54 -4.96 15.54 18.24
C TYR A 54 -6.09 14.50 18.34
N SER A 55 -6.45 14.06 19.54
CA SER A 55 -7.52 13.09 19.76
C SER A 55 -8.92 13.62 19.42
N ASP A 56 -9.04 14.91 19.13
CA ASP A 56 -10.28 15.63 18.94
C ASP A 56 -10.35 16.20 17.52
N ALA A 57 -11.49 16.00 16.87
CA ALA A 57 -11.77 16.48 15.53
C ALA A 57 -11.71 18.01 15.44
N GLU A 58 -12.15 18.74 16.48
CA GLU A 58 -12.11 20.21 16.47
C GLU A 58 -10.68 20.73 16.50
N ARG A 59 -9.80 20.11 17.29
CA ARG A 59 -8.38 20.47 17.35
C ARG A 59 -7.65 20.21 16.05
N LEU A 60 -8.01 19.14 15.33
CA LEU A 60 -7.47 18.86 14.00
C LEU A 60 -7.86 19.95 13.01
N ARG A 61 -9.13 20.39 13.01
CA ARG A 61 -9.58 21.51 12.17
C ARG A 61 -8.91 22.83 12.54
N GLU A 62 -8.77 23.12 13.84
CA GLU A 62 -8.07 24.31 14.31
C GLU A 62 -6.61 24.29 13.85
N LEU A 63 -5.93 23.14 13.93
CA LEU A 63 -4.57 23.00 13.43
C LEU A 63 -4.51 23.23 11.92
N GLU A 64 -5.42 22.64 11.15
CA GLU A 64 -5.46 22.78 9.69
C GLU A 64 -5.59 24.23 9.26
N SER A 65 -6.39 25.02 10.00
CA SER A 65 -6.60 26.45 9.72
C SER A 65 -5.37 27.34 9.95
N LYS A 66 -4.34 26.86 10.65
CA LYS A 66 -3.13 27.63 10.95
C LYS A 66 -2.16 27.64 9.75
N PRO A 67 -1.33 28.69 9.60
CA PRO A 67 -0.29 28.72 8.58
C PRO A 67 0.64 27.50 8.70
N GLY A 68 0.76 26.72 7.62
CA GLY A 68 1.55 25.49 7.60
C GLY A 68 0.92 24.29 8.34
N GLY A 69 -0.25 24.45 8.95
CA GLY A 69 -0.95 23.41 9.67
C GLY A 69 -1.38 22.24 8.78
N ALA A 70 -1.88 22.52 7.58
CA ALA A 70 -2.15 21.50 6.57
C ALA A 70 -0.90 20.70 6.19
N ILE A 71 0.27 21.33 6.05
CA ILE A 71 1.54 20.64 5.75
C ILE A 71 1.94 19.75 6.92
N LEU A 72 1.80 20.24 8.16
CA LEU A 72 2.08 19.44 9.35
C LEU A 72 1.13 18.23 9.43
N LEU A 73 -0.15 18.41 9.11
CA LEU A 73 -1.13 17.34 9.08
C LEU A 73 -0.87 16.36 7.94
N ASP A 74 -0.43 16.84 6.77
CA ASP A 74 -0.02 15.98 5.66
C ASP A 74 1.22 15.17 6.07
N LEU A 75 2.21 15.78 6.76
CA LEU A 75 3.38 15.07 7.31
C LEU A 75 3.02 14.06 8.40
N LEU A 76 2.04 14.39 9.26
CA LEU A 76 1.50 13.49 10.29
C LEU A 76 0.59 12.41 9.71
N ALA A 77 -0.07 12.65 8.58
CA ALA A 77 -0.88 11.67 7.86
C ALA A 77 -0.01 10.79 6.94
N TRP A 78 1.17 11.27 6.58
CA TRP A 78 2.18 10.50 5.86
C TRP A 78 2.72 9.34 6.70
N ARG A 79 3.35 8.35 6.05
CA ARG A 79 3.75 7.05 6.61
C ARG A 79 4.56 7.05 7.91
N VAL A 80 5.09 8.20 8.34
CA VAL A 80 5.63 8.42 9.71
C VAL A 80 4.64 7.93 10.79
N THR A 81 3.37 7.77 10.42
CA THR A 81 2.28 7.27 11.24
C THR A 81 1.60 6.00 10.69
N ALA A 82 2.28 5.05 10.05
CA ALA A 82 1.64 3.75 9.75
C ALA A 82 1.02 3.08 11.01
N HIS A 83 1.55 3.38 12.20
CA HIS A 83 0.97 3.01 13.51
C HIS A 83 0.13 4.10 14.20
N LEU A 84 0.26 5.38 13.81
CA LEU A 84 -0.49 6.50 14.39
C LEU A 84 -1.78 6.82 13.62
N GLY A 85 -1.72 6.70 12.30
CA GLY A 85 -2.79 6.84 11.33
C GLY A 85 -3.99 6.01 11.74
N PRO A 86 -3.84 4.77 12.23
CA PRO A 86 -4.98 4.05 12.71
C PRO A 86 -5.78 4.73 13.83
N TYR A 87 -5.11 5.34 14.78
CA TYR A 87 -5.80 6.03 15.87
C TYR A 87 -6.40 7.37 15.46
N GLN A 88 -5.84 7.98 14.41
CA GLN A 88 -6.29 9.27 13.92
C GLN A 88 -7.34 9.16 12.83
N VAL A 89 -7.47 8.03 12.14
CA VAL A 89 -8.45 7.85 11.06
C VAL A 89 -9.89 8.12 11.50
N PRO A 90 -10.39 7.67 12.67
CA PRO A 90 -11.71 8.08 13.15
C PRO A 90 -11.82 9.59 13.33
N ASN A 91 -10.76 10.27 13.75
CA ASN A 91 -10.72 11.71 13.94
C ASN A 91 -10.58 12.47 12.61
N PHE A 92 -9.85 11.94 11.63
CA PHE A 92 -9.76 12.47 10.26
C PHE A 92 -11.12 12.41 9.56
N SER A 93 -11.82 11.29 9.70
CA SER A 93 -13.20 11.12 9.24
C SER A 93 -14.13 12.16 9.88
N LYS A 94 -14.13 12.27 11.23
CA LYS A 94 -14.96 13.24 11.97
C LYS A 94 -14.60 14.70 11.69
N SER A 95 -13.32 15.00 11.48
CA SER A 95 -12.84 16.36 11.19
C SER A 95 -13.14 16.79 9.76
N LYS A 96 -13.61 15.89 8.89
CA LYS A 96 -14.05 16.20 7.52
C LYS A 96 -12.93 16.77 6.64
N MET A 97 -11.69 16.31 6.83
CA MET A 97 -10.52 16.80 6.09
C MET A 97 -10.58 16.55 4.58
N HIS A 98 -11.45 15.65 4.12
CA HIS A 98 -11.71 15.42 2.70
C HIS A 98 -12.57 16.50 2.05
N GLU A 99 -13.36 17.27 2.82
CA GLU A 99 -14.32 18.23 2.26
C GLU A 99 -13.62 19.36 1.48
N GLU A 100 -12.54 19.92 2.02
CA GLU A 100 -11.84 21.03 1.36
C GLU A 100 -11.16 20.58 0.05
N PRO A 101 -10.38 19.49 -0.01
CA PRO A 101 -9.90 18.95 -1.28
C PRO A 101 -11.00 18.64 -2.30
N LEU A 102 -12.13 18.07 -1.86
CA LEU A 102 -13.27 17.80 -2.75
C LEU A 102 -13.91 19.09 -3.26
N ARG A 103 -14.05 20.11 -2.40
CA ARG A 103 -14.56 21.43 -2.78
C ARG A 103 -13.63 22.11 -3.77
N VAL A 104 -12.32 22.04 -3.57
CA VAL A 104 -11.30 22.56 -4.49
C VAL A 104 -11.43 21.88 -5.87
N LEU A 105 -11.62 20.55 -5.92
CA LEU A 105 -11.83 19.82 -7.17
C LEU A 105 -13.14 20.14 -7.90
N GLN A 106 -14.11 20.78 -7.25
CA GLN A 106 -15.34 21.26 -7.89
C GLN A 106 -15.14 22.60 -8.62
N ASP A 107 -14.03 23.32 -8.37
CA ASP A 107 -13.77 24.61 -9.02
C ASP A 107 -13.38 24.40 -10.50
N PRO A 108 -14.15 24.93 -11.48
CA PRO A 108 -13.82 24.82 -12.89
C PRO A 108 -12.55 25.59 -13.29
N LEU A 109 -12.12 26.58 -12.50
CA LEU A 109 -10.94 27.41 -12.76
C LEU A 109 -9.69 26.93 -12.00
N LEU A 110 -9.74 25.71 -11.43
CA LEU A 110 -8.68 25.15 -10.62
C LEU A 110 -7.36 25.01 -11.40
N LEU A 111 -6.27 25.49 -10.79
CA LEU A 111 -4.92 25.37 -11.34
C LEU A 111 -4.41 23.93 -11.18
N ASP A 112 -3.61 23.46 -12.15
CA ASP A 112 -3.12 22.07 -12.17
C ASP A 112 -2.36 21.66 -10.88
N TYR A 113 -1.57 22.57 -10.29
CA TYR A 113 -0.84 22.27 -9.06
C TYR A 113 -1.78 22.14 -7.84
N GLU A 114 -2.89 22.87 -7.82
CA GLU A 114 -3.90 22.81 -6.77
C GLU A 114 -4.71 21.53 -6.91
N ARG A 115 -5.04 21.15 -8.15
CA ARG A 115 -5.66 19.87 -8.48
C ARG A 115 -4.79 18.69 -8.03
N MET A 116 -3.51 18.70 -8.39
CA MET A 116 -2.59 17.63 -8.00
C MET A 116 -2.44 17.54 -6.47
N ARG A 117 -2.38 18.68 -5.78
CA ARG A 117 -2.33 18.73 -4.32
C ARG A 117 -3.61 18.17 -3.68
N ALA A 118 -4.78 18.54 -4.19
CA ALA A 118 -6.06 18.03 -3.71
C ALA A 118 -6.19 16.52 -3.91
N LEU A 119 -5.86 16.02 -5.11
CA LEU A 119 -5.84 14.58 -5.40
C LEU A 119 -4.82 13.83 -4.56
N SER A 120 -3.62 14.38 -4.35
CA SER A 120 -2.60 13.76 -3.49
C SER A 120 -3.11 13.58 -2.06
N ARG A 121 -3.75 14.62 -1.52
CA ARG A 121 -4.33 14.60 -0.16
C ARG A 121 -5.48 13.61 -0.04
N LEU A 122 -6.39 13.58 -1.02
CA LEU A 122 -7.45 12.58 -1.08
C LEU A 122 -6.91 11.17 -1.24
N GLY A 123 -5.84 10.98 -2.01
CA GLY A 123 -5.15 9.70 -2.17
C GLY A 123 -4.50 9.19 -0.89
N GLN A 124 -4.09 10.08 0.02
CA GLN A 124 -3.61 9.67 1.35
C GLN A 124 -4.77 9.23 2.25
N LEU A 125 -5.89 9.96 2.21
CA LEU A 125 -7.07 9.64 3.01
C LEU A 125 -7.78 8.36 2.49
N SER A 126 -7.90 8.19 1.18
CA SER A 126 -8.60 7.04 0.56
C SER A 126 -7.94 5.70 0.85
N GLN A 127 -6.62 5.68 1.01
CA GLN A 127 -5.86 4.47 1.37
C GLN A 127 -6.25 3.88 2.73
N ARG A 128 -6.96 4.64 3.58
CA ARG A 128 -7.43 4.18 4.89
C ARG A 128 -8.92 3.86 4.81
N HIS A 129 -9.26 2.58 4.90
CA HIS A 129 -10.64 2.07 4.81
C HIS A 129 -11.67 2.91 5.58
N LEU A 130 -11.45 3.16 6.87
CA LEU A 130 -12.36 3.95 7.72
C LEU A 130 -12.42 5.44 7.36
N ALA A 131 -11.35 6.02 6.79
CA ALA A 131 -11.37 7.41 6.31
C ALA A 131 -12.16 7.50 5.02
N ALA A 132 -11.95 6.55 4.09
CA ALA A 132 -12.71 6.46 2.84
C ALA A 132 -14.22 6.29 3.10
N LEU A 133 -14.61 5.50 4.10
CA LEU A 133 -16.01 5.38 4.55
C LEU A 133 -16.58 6.68 5.12
N GLY A 134 -15.73 7.56 5.65
CA GLY A 134 -16.11 8.86 6.20
C GLY A 134 -16.33 9.96 5.17
N PHE A 135 -16.04 9.70 3.88
CA PHE A 135 -16.17 10.70 2.84
C PHE A 135 -17.63 11.11 2.71
N SER A 136 -17.86 12.41 2.79
CA SER A 136 -19.17 13.03 2.74
C SER A 136 -19.13 14.22 1.76
N PRO A 137 -20.25 14.52 1.07
CA PRO A 137 -20.32 15.67 0.18
C PRO A 137 -20.03 16.98 0.95
N PRO A 138 -19.34 17.97 0.34
CA PRO A 138 -19.09 19.26 0.97
C PRO A 138 -20.38 19.91 1.46
N GLY A 139 -20.46 20.28 2.74
CA GLY A 139 -21.65 20.91 3.34
C GLY A 139 -22.89 19.99 3.46
N GLY A 140 -22.77 18.71 3.12
CA GLY A 140 -23.85 17.74 3.15
C GLY A 140 -23.97 16.98 4.48
N GLN A 141 -25.13 16.34 4.67
CA GLN A 141 -25.28 15.27 5.66
C GLN A 141 -24.37 14.08 5.29
N PRO A 142 -23.96 13.24 6.26
CA PRO A 142 -23.26 12.00 5.97
C PRO A 142 -24.04 11.19 4.93
N GLY A 143 -23.40 10.96 3.79
CA GLY A 143 -23.98 10.28 2.64
C GLY A 143 -22.98 9.28 2.06
N SER A 144 -23.38 8.53 1.02
CA SER A 144 -22.51 7.54 0.39
C SER A 144 -21.16 8.16 -0.02
N PRO A 145 -20.01 7.55 0.34
CA PRO A 145 -18.69 8.00 -0.09
C PRO A 145 -18.56 8.17 -1.60
N LEU A 146 -19.31 7.37 -2.38
CA LEU A 146 -19.34 7.48 -3.84
C LEU A 146 -19.98 8.76 -4.35
N LYS A 147 -20.94 9.32 -3.62
CA LYS A 147 -21.49 10.65 -3.95
C LYS A 147 -20.46 11.75 -3.66
N ALA A 148 -19.67 11.60 -2.61
CA ALA A 148 -18.65 12.58 -2.26
C ALA A 148 -17.55 12.67 -3.33
N ILE A 149 -17.16 11.55 -3.94
CA ILE A 149 -16.14 11.49 -4.99
C ILE A 149 -16.68 11.66 -6.41
N GLU A 150 -17.93 12.10 -6.59
CA GLU A 150 -18.51 12.36 -7.91
C GLU A 150 -17.62 13.26 -8.80
N PRO A 151 -17.00 14.35 -8.31
CA PRO A 151 -16.06 15.15 -9.11
C PRO A 151 -14.89 14.34 -9.67
N ILE A 152 -14.39 13.39 -8.88
CA ILE A 152 -13.27 12.50 -9.24
C ILE A 152 -13.71 11.47 -10.28
N LEU A 153 -14.94 10.95 -10.16
CA LEU A 153 -15.54 10.06 -11.16
C LEU A 153 -15.70 10.77 -12.52
N PHE A 154 -16.13 12.03 -12.50
CA PHE A 154 -16.20 12.86 -13.69
C PHE A 154 -14.81 13.05 -14.29
N GLU A 155 -13.82 13.46 -13.50
CA GLU A 155 -12.45 13.66 -13.97
C GLU A 155 -11.83 12.40 -14.60
N ALA A 156 -12.11 11.22 -14.02
CA ALA A 156 -11.54 9.95 -14.47
C ALA A 156 -12.23 9.36 -15.71
N PHE A 157 -13.56 9.50 -15.84
CA PHE A 157 -14.35 8.73 -16.82
C PHE A 157 -15.22 9.57 -17.75
N TYR A 158 -15.35 10.88 -17.51
CA TYR A 158 -16.07 11.74 -18.42
C TYR A 158 -15.21 12.03 -19.65
N GLU A 159 -15.65 11.52 -20.79
CA GLU A 159 -15.04 11.84 -22.09
C GLU A 159 -15.66 13.13 -22.62
N ASP A 160 -14.91 14.23 -22.56
CA ASP A 160 -15.23 15.42 -23.34
C ASP A 160 -14.88 15.12 -24.82
N PRO A 161 -15.81 15.28 -25.79
CA PRO A 161 -15.52 15.15 -27.21
C PRO A 161 -14.28 15.96 -27.66
N ALA A 162 -13.99 17.10 -27.01
CA ALA A 162 -12.83 17.93 -27.31
C ALA A 162 -11.49 17.32 -26.86
N SER A 163 -11.50 16.41 -25.87
CA SER A 163 -10.30 15.82 -25.26
C SER A 163 -9.60 14.76 -26.11
N GLN A 164 -10.24 14.26 -27.19
CA GLN A 164 -9.66 13.28 -28.11
C GLN A 164 -8.49 13.84 -28.96
N THR A 165 -8.24 15.15 -28.90
CA THR A 165 -7.17 15.82 -29.66
C THR A 165 -5.89 16.07 -28.85
N GLN A 166 -5.87 15.73 -27.55
CA GLN A 166 -4.70 15.97 -26.70
C GLN A 166 -3.66 14.86 -26.86
N THR A 167 -2.39 15.26 -26.99
CA THR A 167 -1.24 14.37 -27.05
C THR A 167 -1.04 13.62 -25.73
N PRO A 168 -0.75 12.30 -25.75
CA PRO A 168 -0.44 11.54 -24.54
C PRO A 168 0.83 12.04 -23.86
N GLY A 169 0.84 12.12 -22.52
CA GLY A 169 1.97 12.56 -21.69
C GLY A 169 1.80 13.91 -20.99
N THR A 170 0.57 14.40 -20.81
CA THR A 170 0.30 15.70 -20.15
C THR A 170 0.07 15.55 -18.64
N SER A 171 0.10 16.67 -17.88
CA SER A 171 -0.27 16.72 -16.45
C SER A 171 -1.62 16.04 -16.17
N SER A 172 -2.57 16.18 -17.10
CA SER A 172 -3.89 15.55 -17.10
C SER A 172 -3.84 14.03 -16.92
N ASP A 173 -2.87 13.34 -17.53
CA ASP A 173 -2.79 11.87 -17.48
C ASP A 173 -2.40 11.38 -16.09
N THR A 174 -1.52 12.11 -15.41
CA THR A 174 -1.12 11.81 -14.03
C THR A 174 -2.26 12.03 -13.05
N HIS A 175 -3.06 13.08 -13.26
CA HIS A 175 -4.25 13.35 -12.44
C HIS A 175 -5.29 12.24 -12.59
N ARG A 176 -5.61 11.87 -13.83
CA ARG A 176 -6.57 10.79 -14.14
C ARG A 176 -6.14 9.44 -13.56
N ALA A 177 -4.86 9.10 -13.63
CA ALA A 177 -4.34 7.88 -13.01
C ALA A 177 -4.48 7.89 -11.48
N LEU A 178 -4.22 9.02 -10.84
CA LEU A 178 -4.39 9.18 -9.39
C LEU A 178 -5.88 9.15 -9.00
N ALA A 179 -6.75 9.77 -9.78
CA ALA A 179 -8.20 9.74 -9.62
C ALA A 179 -8.74 8.30 -9.67
N ALA A 180 -8.34 7.50 -10.66
CA ALA A 180 -8.75 6.09 -10.76
C ALA A 180 -8.28 5.25 -9.55
N LYS A 181 -7.11 5.57 -8.98
CA LYS A 181 -6.64 4.93 -7.75
C LYS A 181 -7.53 5.29 -6.56
N ILE A 182 -7.85 6.57 -6.35
CA ILE A 182 -8.74 7.04 -5.29
C ILE A 182 -10.11 6.36 -5.41
N ILE A 183 -10.68 6.31 -6.62
CA ILE A 183 -11.97 5.66 -6.89
C ILE A 183 -11.92 4.18 -6.49
N LEU A 184 -10.86 3.47 -6.86
CA LEU A 184 -10.70 2.06 -6.50
C LEU A 184 -10.64 1.86 -4.99
N ASP A 185 -9.89 2.70 -4.28
CA ASP A 185 -9.74 2.63 -2.82
C ASP A 185 -11.08 2.85 -2.12
N VAL A 186 -11.81 3.89 -2.53
CA VAL A 186 -13.13 4.22 -1.97
C VAL A 186 -14.15 3.12 -2.28
N VAL A 187 -14.19 2.62 -3.53
CA VAL A 187 -15.10 1.52 -3.91
C VAL A 187 -14.77 0.25 -3.13
N ALA A 188 -13.49 -0.06 -2.93
CA ALA A 188 -13.08 -1.23 -2.16
C ALA A 188 -13.44 -1.09 -0.68
N ALA A 189 -13.39 0.12 -0.12
CA ALA A 189 -13.79 0.39 1.25
C ALA A 189 -15.31 0.35 1.46
N CYS A 190 -16.10 0.84 0.49
CA CYS A 190 -17.56 0.86 0.61
C CYS A 190 -18.16 -0.56 0.65
N PRO A 191 -19.19 -0.83 1.49
CA PRO A 191 -20.01 -2.02 1.39
C PRO A 191 -20.64 -2.16 0.00
N PHE A 192 -20.86 -3.38 -0.49
CA PHE A 192 -21.30 -3.56 -1.88
C PHE A 192 -22.72 -3.04 -2.12
N GLU A 193 -23.54 -2.95 -1.09
CA GLU A 193 -24.89 -2.39 -1.10
C GLU A 193 -24.89 -0.89 -1.38
N GLU A 194 -23.84 -0.20 -0.94
CA GLU A 194 -23.70 1.26 -1.07
C GLU A 194 -22.96 1.70 -2.33
N ARG A 195 -22.48 0.73 -3.13
CA ARG A 195 -21.67 0.99 -4.33
C ARG A 195 -22.47 1.44 -5.56
N CYS A 196 -23.71 1.90 -5.38
CA CYS A 196 -24.56 2.31 -6.50
C CYS A 196 -23.96 3.53 -7.23
N VAL A 197 -23.77 3.42 -8.54
CA VAL A 197 -23.23 4.49 -9.38
C VAL A 197 -24.14 4.77 -10.58
N PRO A 198 -24.13 6.00 -11.12
CA PRO A 198 -24.82 6.29 -12.36
C PRO A 198 -24.33 5.43 -13.53
N ALA A 199 -25.23 5.12 -14.47
CA ALA A 199 -24.91 4.28 -15.64
C ALA A 199 -23.76 4.85 -16.50
N TRP A 200 -23.60 6.18 -16.54
CA TRP A 200 -22.50 6.83 -17.26
C TRP A 200 -21.13 6.46 -16.69
N VAL A 201 -21.02 6.20 -15.38
CA VAL A 201 -19.76 5.76 -14.75
C VAL A 201 -19.36 4.38 -15.27
N LEU A 202 -20.32 3.46 -15.36
CA LEU A 202 -20.08 2.10 -15.88
C LEU A 202 -19.69 2.13 -17.37
N SER A 203 -20.38 3.00 -18.15
CA SER A 203 -20.07 3.24 -19.57
C SER A 203 -18.66 3.83 -19.75
N GLY A 204 -18.37 4.93 -19.05
CA GLY A 204 -17.11 5.66 -19.13
C GLY A 204 -15.92 4.81 -18.67
N LEU A 205 -16.08 4.02 -17.61
CA LEU A 205 -15.06 3.07 -17.14
C LEU A 205 -14.62 2.12 -18.26
N VAL A 206 -15.56 1.56 -19.02
CA VAL A 206 -15.29 0.58 -20.08
C VAL A 206 -14.78 1.25 -21.36
N LYS A 207 -15.29 2.44 -21.68
CA LYS A 207 -14.86 3.22 -22.86
C LYS A 207 -13.47 3.81 -22.71
N ALA A 208 -13.09 4.22 -21.50
CA ALA A 208 -11.75 4.70 -21.20
C ALA A 208 -10.71 3.61 -21.49
N GLN A 209 -10.03 3.74 -22.65
CA GLN A 209 -8.89 2.92 -23.07
C GLN A 209 -7.61 3.72 -22.87
N GLY A 210 -6.55 3.06 -22.37
CA GLY A 210 -5.31 3.76 -22.04
C GLY A 210 -5.41 4.50 -20.70
N ILE A 211 -5.54 5.82 -20.70
CA ILE A 211 -5.70 6.63 -19.47
C ILE A 211 -7.17 6.56 -19.01
N PRO A 212 -7.48 6.39 -17.71
CA PRO A 212 -6.59 6.44 -16.53
C PRO A 212 -5.84 5.15 -16.21
N TRP A 213 -6.08 4.08 -16.95
CA TRP A 213 -5.61 2.73 -16.64
C TRP A 213 -4.11 2.49 -16.92
N GLN A 214 -3.45 3.40 -17.64
CA GLN A 214 -2.12 3.24 -18.23
C GLN A 214 -2.12 2.25 -19.41
N VAL A 215 -1.24 2.48 -20.39
CA VAL A 215 -1.09 1.60 -21.55
C VAL A 215 -0.38 0.33 -21.11
N GLY A 216 -1.15 -0.70 -20.73
CA GLY A 216 -0.55 -1.97 -20.35
C GLY A 216 -1.50 -3.00 -19.75
N PRO A 217 -1.04 -4.25 -19.66
CA PRO A 217 -1.82 -5.35 -19.15
C PRO A 217 -2.32 -5.20 -17.70
N GLN A 218 -1.56 -4.51 -16.84
CA GLN A 218 -1.96 -4.26 -15.45
C GLN A 218 -3.11 -3.26 -15.34
N GLY A 219 -3.13 -2.25 -16.22
CA GLY A 219 -4.20 -1.27 -16.30
C GLY A 219 -5.54 -1.89 -16.63
N GLU A 220 -5.53 -2.79 -17.61
CA GLU A 220 -6.71 -3.55 -18.01
C GLU A 220 -7.23 -4.46 -16.88
N GLU A 221 -6.33 -5.09 -16.12
CA GLU A 221 -6.71 -5.89 -14.95
C GLU A 221 -7.31 -5.03 -13.83
N LEU A 222 -6.80 -3.81 -13.61
CA LEU A 222 -7.36 -2.83 -12.68
C LEU A 222 -8.77 -2.37 -13.09
N ARG A 223 -8.93 -2.02 -14.36
CA ARG A 223 -10.22 -1.63 -14.95
C ARG A 223 -11.27 -2.72 -14.75
N ALA A 224 -10.95 -3.95 -15.15
CA ALA A 224 -11.82 -5.11 -14.98
C ALA A 224 -12.15 -5.38 -13.50
N THR A 225 -11.18 -5.16 -12.61
CA THR A 225 -11.36 -5.31 -11.15
C THR A 225 -12.34 -4.28 -10.61
N LEU A 226 -12.16 -3.00 -10.94
CA LEU A 226 -13.07 -1.94 -10.50
C LEU A 226 -14.49 -2.21 -10.98
N LEU A 227 -14.66 -2.55 -12.26
CA LEU A 227 -15.96 -2.91 -12.82
C LEU A 227 -16.59 -4.07 -12.03
N CYS A 228 -15.84 -5.14 -11.78
CA CYS A 228 -16.35 -6.27 -11.01
C CYS A 228 -16.78 -5.88 -9.58
N GLN A 229 -16.07 -4.97 -8.92
CA GLN A 229 -16.42 -4.50 -7.57
C GLN A 229 -17.72 -3.68 -7.57
N LEU A 230 -17.94 -2.86 -8.60
CA LEU A 230 -19.18 -2.10 -8.80
C LEU A 230 -20.36 -3.02 -9.16
N LEU A 231 -20.14 -4.05 -9.99
CA LEU A 231 -21.18 -5.00 -10.40
C LEU A 231 -21.61 -5.96 -9.29
N ARG A 232 -20.95 -5.97 -8.12
CA ARG A 232 -21.45 -6.70 -6.95
C ARG A 232 -22.78 -6.11 -6.45
N THR A 233 -23.05 -4.83 -6.73
CA THR A 233 -24.33 -4.17 -6.45
C THR A 233 -25.38 -4.57 -7.49
N PRO A 234 -26.56 -5.10 -7.09
CA PRO A 234 -27.60 -5.53 -8.04
C PRO A 234 -28.09 -4.44 -9.00
N SER A 235 -28.24 -3.20 -8.52
CA SER A 235 -28.67 -2.06 -9.35
C SER A 235 -27.68 -1.75 -10.47
N ASN A 236 -26.38 -1.73 -10.15
CA ASN A 236 -25.31 -1.54 -11.13
C ASN A 236 -25.27 -2.67 -12.15
N ALA A 237 -25.42 -3.92 -11.68
CA ALA A 237 -25.45 -5.08 -12.57
C ALA A 237 -26.65 -5.06 -13.52
N ALA A 238 -27.82 -4.63 -13.05
CA ALA A 238 -29.00 -4.43 -13.88
C ALA A 238 -28.78 -3.30 -14.92
N ALA A 239 -28.26 -2.15 -14.48
CA ALA A 239 -27.92 -1.04 -15.38
C ALA A 239 -26.90 -1.47 -16.45
N ALA A 240 -25.85 -2.19 -16.07
CA ALA A 240 -24.84 -2.73 -16.98
C ALA A 240 -25.43 -3.66 -18.04
N GLY A 241 -26.47 -4.43 -17.72
CA GLY A 241 -27.18 -5.29 -18.67
C GLY A 241 -27.86 -4.50 -19.80
N SER A 242 -28.19 -3.23 -19.58
CA SER A 242 -28.76 -2.34 -20.61
C SER A 242 -27.71 -1.63 -21.47
N LEU A 243 -26.47 -1.52 -20.98
CA LEU A 243 -25.40 -0.79 -21.66
C LEU A 243 -24.68 -1.70 -22.67
N ARG A 244 -24.70 -1.32 -23.95
CA ARG A 244 -24.13 -2.15 -25.03
C ARG A 244 -22.63 -2.32 -24.86
N GLU A 245 -21.91 -1.23 -24.62
CA GLU A 245 -20.46 -1.19 -24.43
C GLU A 245 -19.99 -2.06 -23.26
N VAL A 246 -20.74 -2.08 -22.15
CA VAL A 246 -20.41 -2.90 -20.98
C VAL A 246 -20.65 -4.38 -21.28
N ARG A 247 -21.73 -4.71 -21.99
CA ARG A 247 -21.99 -6.08 -22.44
C ARG A 247 -20.94 -6.58 -23.43
N GLU A 248 -20.56 -5.77 -24.41
CA GLU A 248 -19.51 -6.09 -25.39
C GLU A 248 -18.17 -6.33 -24.68
N TYR A 249 -17.83 -5.50 -23.70
CA TYR A 249 -16.62 -5.65 -22.90
C TYR A 249 -16.62 -6.93 -22.06
N LEU A 250 -17.69 -7.20 -21.31
CA LEU A 250 -17.81 -8.40 -20.46
C LEU A 250 -17.96 -9.70 -21.27
N GLY A 251 -18.54 -9.63 -22.47
CA GLY A 251 -18.67 -10.75 -23.40
C GLY A 251 -17.40 -11.04 -24.20
N GLY A 252 -16.40 -10.15 -24.15
CA GLY A 252 -15.12 -10.33 -24.80
C GLY A 252 -14.33 -11.53 -24.27
N ALA A 253 -13.36 -12.00 -25.06
CA ALA A 253 -12.50 -13.13 -24.68
C ALA A 253 -11.56 -12.83 -23.49
N GLY A 254 -11.49 -11.57 -23.07
CA GLY A 254 -10.49 -11.07 -22.14
C GLY A 254 -9.12 -10.92 -22.78
N MET A 255 -8.25 -10.20 -22.06
CA MET A 255 -6.87 -10.04 -22.44
C MET A 255 -6.02 -11.04 -21.65
N LYS A 256 -5.03 -11.63 -22.32
CA LYS A 256 -3.95 -12.37 -21.69
C LYS A 256 -2.65 -11.98 -22.38
N ARG A 257 -1.88 -11.10 -21.73
CA ARG A 257 -0.63 -10.59 -22.26
C ARG A 257 0.46 -10.69 -21.20
N LYS A 258 1.56 -11.34 -21.56
CA LYS A 258 2.81 -11.26 -20.80
C LYS A 258 3.63 -10.11 -21.37
N GLU A 259 4.31 -9.38 -20.51
CA GLU A 259 5.25 -8.36 -20.99
C GLU A 259 6.44 -9.05 -21.64
N ASP A 260 6.91 -8.51 -22.77
CA ASP A 260 8.05 -9.07 -23.48
C ASP A 260 9.33 -8.64 -22.78
N THR A 261 9.84 -9.51 -21.92
CA THR A 261 11.06 -9.24 -21.16
C THR A 261 11.89 -10.51 -21.05
N ILE A 262 13.22 -10.35 -21.13
CA ILE A 262 14.18 -11.45 -20.91
C ILE A 262 14.17 -12.01 -19.48
N TRP A 263 13.45 -11.36 -18.55
CA TRP A 263 13.36 -11.73 -17.14
C TRP A 263 12.02 -12.43 -16.89
N PRO A 264 11.97 -13.78 -16.74
CA PRO A 264 10.72 -14.51 -16.63
C PRO A 264 9.83 -14.04 -15.48
N LEU A 265 10.44 -13.67 -14.34
CA LEU A 265 9.72 -13.12 -13.20
C LEU A 265 9.13 -11.74 -13.50
N LYS A 266 9.86 -10.84 -14.17
CA LYS A 266 9.35 -9.52 -14.56
C LYS A 266 8.20 -9.67 -15.56
N ALA A 267 8.35 -10.52 -16.58
CA ALA A 267 7.29 -10.85 -17.53
C ALA A 267 6.04 -11.40 -16.83
N TYR A 268 6.22 -12.17 -15.75
CA TYR A 268 5.12 -12.70 -14.93
C TYR A 268 4.44 -11.61 -14.08
N LEU A 269 5.22 -10.76 -13.42
CA LEU A 269 4.72 -9.66 -12.56
C LEU A 269 3.99 -8.58 -13.35
N LEU A 270 4.46 -8.30 -14.56
CA LEU A 270 3.88 -7.28 -15.44
C LEU A 270 2.88 -7.87 -16.44
N SER A 271 2.57 -9.16 -16.35
CA SER A 271 1.50 -9.75 -17.14
C SER A 271 0.11 -9.31 -16.66
N GLY A 272 -0.89 -9.47 -17.51
CA GLY A 272 -2.29 -9.16 -17.20
C GLY A 272 -3.19 -10.21 -17.82
N GLU A 273 -4.17 -10.64 -17.04
CA GLU A 273 -5.11 -11.68 -17.44
C GLU A 273 -6.48 -11.35 -16.86
N THR A 274 -7.46 -11.09 -17.74
CA THR A 274 -8.76 -10.55 -17.35
C THR A 274 -9.94 -11.47 -17.63
N HIS A 275 -9.75 -12.60 -18.30
CA HIS A 275 -10.86 -13.46 -18.72
C HIS A 275 -11.69 -14.00 -17.54
N ASP A 276 -11.08 -14.24 -16.39
CA ASP A 276 -11.77 -14.68 -15.17
C ASP A 276 -12.57 -13.54 -14.53
N LEU A 277 -12.03 -12.33 -14.52
CA LEU A 277 -12.70 -11.11 -14.08
C LEU A 277 -13.90 -10.79 -14.98
N LEU A 278 -13.72 -10.76 -16.30
CA LEU A 278 -14.81 -10.51 -17.25
C LEU A 278 -15.91 -11.55 -17.13
N ARG A 279 -15.55 -12.84 -17.02
CA ARG A 279 -16.52 -13.91 -16.76
C ARG A 279 -17.24 -13.74 -15.43
N ARG A 280 -16.56 -13.28 -14.37
CA ARG A 280 -17.18 -12.96 -13.07
C ARG A 280 -18.16 -11.80 -13.22
N GLY A 281 -17.77 -10.72 -13.89
CA GLY A 281 -18.64 -9.59 -14.20
C GLY A 281 -19.87 -10.01 -15.01
N ALA A 282 -19.68 -10.79 -16.08
CA ALA A 282 -20.75 -11.34 -16.90
C ALA A 282 -21.74 -12.15 -16.05
N LYS A 283 -21.25 -13.03 -15.16
CA LYS A 283 -22.13 -13.77 -14.23
C LYS A 283 -22.94 -12.86 -13.31
N LEU A 284 -22.35 -11.78 -12.80
CA LEU A 284 -23.05 -10.82 -11.94
C LEU A 284 -24.18 -10.12 -12.70
N VAL A 285 -23.92 -9.73 -13.96
CA VAL A 285 -24.92 -9.13 -14.84
C VAL A 285 -25.99 -10.15 -15.24
N THR A 286 -25.63 -11.36 -15.70
CA THR A 286 -26.59 -12.43 -16.07
C THR A 286 -27.50 -12.81 -14.91
N LYS A 287 -27.02 -12.74 -13.66
CA LYS A 287 -27.84 -12.98 -12.47
C LYS A 287 -29.01 -12.01 -12.36
N GLN A 288 -28.84 -10.76 -12.78
CA GLN A 288 -29.87 -9.71 -12.73
C GLN A 288 -30.62 -9.57 -14.07
N CYS A 289 -29.93 -9.80 -15.19
CA CYS A 289 -30.44 -9.71 -16.55
C CYS A 289 -30.10 -10.99 -17.32
N PRO A 290 -30.88 -12.07 -17.16
CA PRO A 290 -30.64 -13.33 -17.87
C PRO A 290 -30.58 -13.15 -19.39
N GLY A 291 -29.65 -13.84 -20.05
CA GLY A 291 -29.48 -13.78 -21.52
C GLY A 291 -28.85 -12.49 -22.06
N SER A 292 -28.52 -11.52 -21.21
CA SER A 292 -27.89 -10.26 -21.65
C SER A 292 -26.47 -10.43 -22.20
N ILE A 293 -25.70 -11.37 -21.64
CA ILE A 293 -24.31 -11.67 -21.99
C ILE A 293 -24.15 -13.19 -22.05
N GLU A 294 -23.55 -13.68 -23.13
CA GLU A 294 -23.19 -15.10 -23.26
C GLU A 294 -22.02 -15.44 -22.32
N LEU A 295 -22.23 -16.44 -21.45
CA LEU A 295 -21.22 -16.83 -20.47
C LEU A 295 -20.14 -17.70 -21.12
N GLN A 296 -18.94 -17.15 -21.23
CA GLN A 296 -17.80 -17.92 -21.72
C GLN A 296 -17.40 -19.06 -20.76
N MET A 297 -16.81 -20.13 -21.32
CA MET A 297 -16.29 -21.26 -20.57
C MET A 297 -15.18 -20.82 -19.59
N ARG A 298 -15.07 -21.53 -18.46
CA ARG A 298 -14.01 -21.27 -17.48
C ARG A 298 -12.65 -21.62 -18.10
N ARG A 299 -11.78 -20.63 -18.26
CA ARG A 299 -10.37 -20.87 -18.58
C ARG A 299 -9.54 -20.83 -17.30
N LYS A 300 -8.56 -21.74 -17.19
CA LYS A 300 -7.58 -21.72 -16.10
C LYS A 300 -6.70 -20.47 -16.29
N ARG A 301 -6.38 -19.76 -15.20
CA ARG A 301 -5.43 -18.65 -15.23
C ARG A 301 -4.01 -19.20 -15.37
N ASP A 302 -3.23 -18.54 -16.20
CA ASP A 302 -1.81 -18.83 -16.36
C ASP A 302 -0.93 -17.81 -15.63
N THR A 303 -1.50 -16.67 -15.25
CA THR A 303 -0.86 -15.61 -14.50
C THR A 303 -1.50 -15.49 -13.11
N PRO A 304 -0.77 -15.00 -12.10
CA PRO A 304 -1.30 -14.92 -10.75
C PRO A 304 -2.25 -13.70 -10.66
N SER A 305 -2.98 -13.57 -9.55
CA SER A 305 -3.88 -12.42 -9.37
C SER A 305 -3.10 -11.09 -9.31
N LEU A 306 -3.74 -9.98 -9.64
CA LEU A 306 -3.17 -8.63 -9.46
C LEU A 306 -2.56 -8.41 -8.07
N GLN A 307 -3.22 -8.92 -7.02
CA GLN A 307 -2.72 -8.83 -5.64
C GLN A 307 -1.40 -9.58 -5.50
N THR A 308 -1.36 -10.85 -5.92
CA THR A 308 -0.15 -11.68 -5.89
C THR A 308 0.98 -11.08 -6.72
N LYS A 309 0.69 -10.48 -7.89
CA LYS A 309 1.69 -9.77 -8.70
C LYS A 309 2.30 -8.61 -7.93
N ARG A 310 1.49 -7.84 -7.21
CA ARG A 310 1.97 -6.70 -6.42
C ARG A 310 2.83 -7.14 -5.24
N ASP A 311 2.36 -8.13 -4.48
CA ASP A 311 3.09 -8.68 -3.34
C ASP A 311 4.44 -9.25 -3.77
N LEU A 312 4.47 -10.01 -4.87
CA LEU A 312 5.69 -10.60 -5.39
C LEU A 312 6.65 -9.54 -5.98
N ARG A 313 6.14 -8.47 -6.60
CA ARG A 313 6.97 -7.34 -7.04
C ARG A 313 7.58 -6.59 -5.85
N ASN A 314 6.84 -6.47 -4.76
CA ASN A 314 7.32 -5.87 -3.51
C ASN A 314 8.44 -6.66 -2.90
N LEU A 315 8.17 -7.94 -2.66
CA LEU A 315 9.15 -8.88 -2.18
C LEU A 315 10.42 -8.88 -3.04
N TRP A 316 10.27 -8.92 -4.37
CA TRP A 316 11.39 -8.95 -5.29
C TRP A 316 12.28 -7.71 -5.21
N THR A 317 11.71 -6.50 -5.16
CA THR A 317 12.52 -5.29 -5.02
C THR A 317 13.21 -5.20 -3.67
N SER A 318 12.54 -5.60 -2.58
CA SER A 318 13.15 -5.71 -1.24
C SER A 318 14.33 -6.66 -1.26
N ILE A 319 14.18 -7.83 -1.90
CA ILE A 319 15.25 -8.82 -2.07
C ILE A 319 16.41 -8.24 -2.89
N LEU A 320 16.15 -7.62 -4.05
CA LEU A 320 17.20 -7.10 -4.91
C LEU A 320 18.01 -5.98 -4.26
N LEU A 321 17.34 -5.00 -3.64
CA LEU A 321 18.02 -3.90 -2.95
C LEU A 321 18.83 -4.43 -1.76
N THR A 322 18.29 -5.40 -1.04
CA THR A 322 19.00 -6.03 0.09
C THR A 322 20.20 -6.84 -0.37
N ALA A 323 20.04 -7.65 -1.42
CA ALA A 323 21.12 -8.44 -2.00
C ALA A 323 22.24 -7.55 -2.55
N GLY A 324 21.90 -6.45 -3.24
CA GLY A 324 22.87 -5.48 -3.74
C GLY A 324 23.64 -4.78 -2.61
N TRP A 325 22.95 -4.35 -1.57
CA TRP A 325 23.58 -3.74 -0.40
C TRP A 325 24.46 -4.72 0.39
N ALA A 326 23.98 -5.95 0.62
CA ALA A 326 24.77 -6.99 1.26
C ALA A 326 26.00 -7.34 0.41
N SER A 327 25.86 -7.38 -0.91
CA SER A 327 26.99 -7.62 -1.82
C SER A 327 28.05 -6.53 -1.68
N PHE A 328 27.64 -5.25 -1.63
CA PHE A 328 28.54 -4.12 -1.39
C PHE A 328 29.23 -4.21 -0.02
N ARG A 329 28.50 -4.56 1.04
CA ARG A 329 29.03 -4.66 2.42
C ARG A 329 30.03 -5.78 2.61
N HIS A 330 29.83 -6.90 1.93
CA HIS A 330 30.69 -8.09 2.01
C HIS A 330 31.73 -8.16 0.88
N TRP A 331 31.80 -7.14 0.03
CA TRP A 331 32.80 -7.06 -1.02
C TRP A 331 34.18 -6.78 -0.43
N THR A 332 35.10 -7.72 -0.58
CA THR A 332 36.48 -7.61 -0.07
C THR A 332 37.49 -7.16 -1.14
N ALA A 333 37.03 -6.90 -2.38
CA ALA A 333 37.87 -6.61 -3.55
C ALA A 333 38.90 -7.70 -3.92
N VAL A 334 38.86 -8.87 -3.25
CA VAL A 334 39.78 -9.99 -3.44
C VAL A 334 38.98 -11.25 -3.80
N PHE A 335 39.26 -11.84 -4.95
CA PHE A 335 38.58 -13.05 -5.42
C PHE A 335 39.28 -14.32 -4.91
N THR A 336 38.98 -14.70 -3.68
CA THR A 336 39.29 -16.03 -3.13
C THR A 336 38.01 -16.85 -2.97
N ALA A 337 38.10 -18.18 -3.02
CA ALA A 337 36.95 -19.06 -2.79
C ALA A 337 36.27 -18.78 -1.43
N GLN A 338 37.07 -18.49 -0.39
CA GLN A 338 36.57 -18.11 0.93
C GLN A 338 35.83 -16.76 0.91
N ALA A 339 36.35 -15.75 0.20
CA ALA A 339 35.66 -14.46 0.05
C ALA A 339 34.33 -14.62 -0.70
N VAL A 340 34.28 -15.47 -1.74
CA VAL A 340 33.04 -15.77 -2.48
C VAL A 340 32.02 -16.47 -1.58
N LEU A 341 32.44 -17.44 -0.76
CA LEU A 341 31.56 -18.11 0.20
C LEU A 341 31.04 -17.16 1.28
N GLN A 342 31.88 -16.25 1.80
CA GLN A 342 31.48 -15.24 2.76
C GLN A 342 30.50 -14.23 2.17
N LEU A 343 30.73 -13.79 0.92
CA LEU A 343 29.80 -12.95 0.16
C LEU A 343 28.46 -13.66 -0.02
N ALA A 344 28.46 -14.91 -0.48
CA ALA A 344 27.25 -15.70 -0.67
C ALA A 344 26.49 -15.92 0.65
N ALA A 345 27.18 -16.20 1.75
CA ALA A 345 26.59 -16.34 3.07
C ALA A 345 25.99 -15.00 3.58
N GLY A 346 26.69 -13.89 3.36
CA GLY A 346 26.21 -12.55 3.71
C GLY A 346 24.96 -12.15 2.94
N VAL A 347 24.97 -12.35 1.62
CA VAL A 347 23.81 -12.11 0.74
C VAL A 347 22.65 -13.04 1.11
N GLY A 348 22.91 -14.35 1.28
CA GLY A 348 21.89 -15.32 1.68
C GLY A 348 21.25 -14.99 3.03
N GLY A 349 22.06 -14.61 4.03
CA GLY A 349 21.58 -14.15 5.33
C GLY A 349 20.73 -12.88 5.23
N ALA A 350 21.13 -11.92 4.39
CA ALA A 350 20.39 -10.69 4.17
C ALA A 350 19.02 -10.93 3.49
N ILE A 351 18.97 -11.84 2.50
CA ILE A 351 17.73 -12.25 1.82
C ILE A 351 16.81 -12.97 2.81
N ALA A 352 17.33 -13.94 3.57
CA ALA A 352 16.56 -14.64 4.60
C ALA A 352 16.01 -13.66 5.66
N GLY A 353 16.83 -12.69 6.07
CA GLY A 353 16.42 -11.61 6.95
C GLY A 353 15.26 -10.77 6.38
N THR A 354 15.33 -10.44 5.09
CA THR A 354 14.28 -9.70 4.39
C THR A 354 12.97 -10.48 4.36
N LEU A 355 13.01 -11.79 4.09
CA LEU A 355 11.81 -12.64 4.05
C LEU A 355 11.11 -12.70 5.42
N VAL A 356 11.87 -12.79 6.50
CA VAL A 356 11.32 -12.75 7.86
C VAL A 356 10.68 -11.41 8.15
N LEU A 357 11.34 -10.30 7.79
CA LEU A 357 10.79 -8.95 7.98
C LEU A 357 9.51 -8.73 7.15
N GLU A 358 9.46 -9.23 5.91
CA GLU A 358 8.25 -9.20 5.06
C GLU A 358 7.11 -10.01 5.67
N ALA A 359 7.40 -11.19 6.24
CA ALA A 359 6.40 -12.03 6.89
C ALA A 359 5.83 -11.40 8.16
N VAL A 360 6.71 -10.83 9.01
CA VAL A 360 6.31 -10.07 10.20
C VAL A 360 5.42 -8.90 9.80
N TRP A 361 5.87 -8.09 8.84
CA TRP A 361 5.11 -6.94 8.34
C TRP A 361 3.74 -7.34 7.77
N SER A 362 3.68 -8.42 6.99
CA SER A 362 2.41 -8.90 6.42
C SER A 362 1.42 -9.36 7.50
N ALA A 363 1.92 -9.99 8.57
CA ALA A 363 1.11 -10.35 9.72
C ALA A 363 0.60 -9.12 10.47
N GLU A 364 1.45 -8.10 10.66
CA GLU A 364 1.05 -6.83 11.27
C GLU A 364 -0.03 -6.12 10.45
N GLU A 365 0.09 -6.09 9.13
CA GLU A 365 -0.91 -5.51 8.24
C GLU A 365 -2.26 -6.24 8.32
N GLN A 366 -2.27 -7.58 8.39
CA GLN A 366 -3.50 -8.35 8.57
C GLN A 366 -4.19 -8.00 9.90
N VAL A 367 -3.41 -7.82 10.97
CA VAL A 367 -3.93 -7.37 12.25
C VAL A 367 -4.48 -5.95 12.14
N ILE A 368 -3.75 -5.02 11.52
CA ILE A 368 -4.19 -3.63 11.32
C ILE A 368 -5.47 -3.57 10.46
N GLN A 369 -5.67 -4.47 9.51
CA GLN A 369 -6.86 -4.48 8.64
C GLN A 369 -8.11 -5.06 9.33
N SER A 370 -7.97 -5.70 10.48
CA SER A 370 -9.09 -6.31 11.17
C SER A 370 -9.91 -5.30 11.97
N ASP A 371 -11.24 -5.44 11.97
CA ASP A 371 -12.15 -4.49 12.62
C ASP A 371 -11.88 -4.31 14.12
N TRP A 372 -11.47 -5.39 14.81
CA TRP A 372 -11.20 -5.37 16.25
C TRP A 372 -9.98 -4.51 16.63
N TYR A 373 -9.02 -4.32 15.70
CA TYR A 373 -7.87 -3.44 15.94
C TYR A 373 -8.29 -1.97 16.13
N TRP A 374 -9.44 -1.60 15.58
CA TRP A 374 -9.97 -0.22 15.57
C TRP A 374 -11.05 0.05 16.62
N GLN A 375 -11.49 -0.98 17.34
CA GLN A 375 -12.47 -0.84 18.42
C GLN A 375 -11.76 -0.39 19.72
N ASP A 376 -12.39 0.52 20.47
CA ASP A 376 -11.78 1.29 21.56
C ASP A 376 -11.17 0.46 22.74
N ALA A 377 -10.34 1.15 23.53
CA ALA A 377 -9.56 0.74 24.71
C ALA A 377 -8.42 -0.28 24.50
N TYR A 378 -8.50 -1.16 23.49
CA TYR A 378 -7.51 -2.23 23.32
C TYR A 378 -6.41 -1.93 22.31
N GLY A 379 -6.59 -1.02 21.34
CA GLY A 379 -5.62 -0.82 20.25
C GLY A 379 -4.17 -0.56 20.71
N SER A 380 -3.97 0.15 21.83
CA SER A 380 -2.62 0.41 22.35
C SER A 380 -1.82 -0.84 22.66
N VAL A 381 -2.47 -1.95 23.02
CA VAL A 381 -1.79 -3.21 23.37
C VAL A 381 -1.27 -3.94 22.12
N PRO A 382 -2.09 -4.23 21.08
CA PRO A 382 -1.61 -4.73 19.79
C PRO A 382 -0.53 -3.84 19.18
N SER A 383 -0.68 -2.51 19.19
CA SER A 383 0.39 -1.65 18.65
C SER A 383 1.66 -1.68 19.49
N ALA A 384 1.59 -1.68 20.81
CA ALA A 384 2.76 -1.84 21.65
C ALA A 384 3.45 -3.20 21.41
N ALA A 385 2.66 -4.26 21.23
CA ALA A 385 3.17 -5.59 20.89
C ALA A 385 3.87 -5.60 19.52
N MET A 386 3.26 -5.00 18.48
CA MET A 386 3.89 -4.83 17.16
C MET A 386 5.21 -4.07 17.25
N VAL A 387 5.31 -3.10 18.14
CA VAL A 387 6.54 -2.29 18.29
C VAL A 387 7.64 -3.08 18.94
N VAL A 388 7.31 -3.88 19.95
CA VAL A 388 8.26 -4.83 20.53
C VAL A 388 8.69 -5.84 19.48
N ILE A 389 7.75 -6.39 18.71
CA ILE A 389 8.04 -7.34 17.60
C ILE A 389 8.96 -6.69 16.57
N ASN A 390 8.67 -5.46 16.13
CA ASN A 390 9.49 -4.70 15.19
C ASN A 390 10.86 -4.37 15.77
N CYS A 391 10.97 -3.98 17.05
CA CYS A 391 12.27 -3.74 17.70
C CYS A 391 13.10 -5.03 17.74
N VAL A 392 12.48 -6.17 18.07
CA VAL A 392 13.15 -7.48 18.09
C VAL A 392 13.56 -7.90 16.68
N ALA A 393 12.66 -7.75 15.70
CA ALA A 393 12.89 -8.11 14.31
C ALA A 393 13.99 -7.25 13.68
N LEU A 394 14.01 -5.94 13.96
CA LEU A 394 15.06 -5.02 13.53
C LEU A 394 16.37 -5.31 14.26
N ALA A 395 16.38 -5.50 15.58
CA ALA A 395 17.59 -5.86 16.32
C ALA A 395 18.20 -7.18 15.78
N TRP A 396 17.35 -8.14 15.42
CA TRP A 396 17.77 -9.38 14.78
C TRP A 396 18.29 -9.15 13.35
N ALA A 397 17.56 -8.38 12.53
CA ALA A 397 17.93 -8.04 11.15
C ALA A 397 19.22 -7.22 11.02
N SER A 398 19.58 -6.45 12.06
CA SER A 398 20.82 -5.65 12.09
C SER A 398 22.06 -6.51 11.87
N ARG A 399 21.99 -7.78 12.28
CA ARG A 399 23.07 -8.77 12.14
C ARG A 399 23.32 -9.18 10.69
N PHE A 400 22.36 -8.95 9.79
CA PHE A 400 22.38 -9.46 8.41
C PHE A 400 22.46 -8.34 7.36
N SER A 401 22.76 -7.09 7.77
CA SER A 401 22.81 -5.93 6.86
C SER A 401 21.52 -5.69 6.05
N CYS A 402 20.37 -6.26 6.43
CA CYS A 402 19.13 -6.15 5.65
C CYS A 402 18.20 -5.01 6.08
N ILE A 403 18.48 -4.34 7.20
CA ILE A 403 17.61 -3.26 7.72
C ILE A 403 17.51 -2.09 6.75
N LEU A 404 18.65 -1.51 6.37
CA LEU A 404 18.67 -0.24 5.64
C LEU A 404 17.91 -0.35 4.29
N PRO A 405 18.13 -1.39 3.47
CA PRO A 405 17.37 -1.57 2.23
C PRO A 405 15.89 -1.89 2.49
N PHE A 406 15.57 -2.69 3.52
CA PHE A 406 14.19 -3.01 3.87
C PHE A 406 13.42 -1.75 4.29
N VAL A 407 13.98 -0.93 5.17
CA VAL A 407 13.40 0.35 5.61
C VAL A 407 13.25 1.30 4.43
N ALA A 408 14.25 1.39 3.54
CA ALA A 408 14.16 2.22 2.34
C ALA A 408 13.02 1.76 1.39
N CYS A 409 12.85 0.46 1.18
CA CYS A 409 11.70 -0.07 0.44
C CYS A 409 10.37 0.33 1.09
N ARG A 410 10.24 0.16 2.41
CA ARG A 410 8.98 0.46 3.11
C ARG A 410 8.63 1.95 3.17
N LEU A 411 9.63 2.81 3.25
CA LEU A 411 9.44 4.25 3.31
C LEU A 411 9.20 4.88 1.95
N PHE A 412 9.93 4.46 0.92
CA PHE A 412 9.90 5.15 -0.39
C PHE A 412 9.12 4.41 -1.48
N LYS A 413 8.96 3.08 -1.38
CA LYS A 413 8.34 2.28 -2.44
C LYS A 413 6.86 2.03 -2.21
N ASP A 414 6.46 1.79 -0.96
CA ASP A 414 5.08 1.43 -0.64
C ASP A 414 4.11 2.64 -0.74
N ASP A 415 4.61 3.88 -0.90
CA ASP A 415 3.81 5.09 -1.22
C ASP A 415 2.86 4.90 -2.43
N TYR A 416 3.16 3.95 -3.31
CA TYR A 416 2.30 3.62 -4.44
C TYR A 416 1.27 2.49 -4.19
N LEU A 417 1.37 1.68 -3.13
CA LEU A 417 0.84 0.31 -3.13
C LEU A 417 -0.15 -0.10 -2.00
N ASP A 418 -0.30 0.67 -0.91
CA ASP A 418 -1.21 0.31 0.20
C ASP A 418 -2.71 0.38 -0.13
N ALA A 419 -3.05 1.09 -1.20
CA ALA A 419 -4.38 1.19 -1.80
C ALA A 419 -5.08 -0.15 -2.12
N HIS A 420 -4.32 -1.24 -2.25
CA HIS A 420 -4.79 -2.36 -3.07
C HIS A 420 -5.00 -3.69 -2.34
N ARG A 421 -4.79 -3.74 -1.02
CA ARG A 421 -4.88 -5.01 -0.28
C ARG A 421 -6.29 -5.41 0.17
N THR A 422 -7.32 -4.87 -0.48
CA THR A 422 -8.74 -5.07 -0.16
C THR A 422 -9.45 -6.04 -1.12
N PHE A 423 -8.72 -6.84 -1.89
CA PHE A 423 -9.31 -7.81 -2.84
C PHE A 423 -9.26 -9.25 -2.30
N PRO A 424 -10.29 -9.72 -1.56
CA PRO A 424 -10.60 -11.13 -1.46
C PRO A 424 -11.31 -11.68 -2.71
#